data_AF-A0A945LCB1-F1
#
_entry.id   AF-A0A945LCB1-F1
#
_cell.length_a   1.000
_cell.length_b   1.000
_cell.length_c   1.000
_cell.angle_alpha   90.00
_cell.angle_beta   90.00
_cell.angle_gamma   90.00
#
_symmetry.space_group_name_H-M   'P 1'
#
loop_
_entity.id
_entity.type
_entity.pdbx_description
1 polymer ?
#
loop_
_entity_poly.entity_id
_entity_poly.type
_entity_poly.pdbx_seq_one_letter_code
_entity_poly.pdbx_strand_id
1 'polypeptide(L)'
;MRSQISSQRVPMANEDPEIYIQNRLQVFRQCRAFEREHKSGEWFLSRELRMPDGGTMSIRTDISDLKRATGALKESELHLKMALESFPEPLAIYDPGDRIIICNDRFTNQIDWSAPYFIPGASFEETLREAVQRREYPAAFEREEAYIRERLDQRTNKSFDYESYKADGQIFRHLGGRLAKYSATQRLSPLTSA
;
A
#
# COMPACT_ATOMS: atom_id res chain seq x y z
N MET A 1 22.10 -4.82 38.03
CA MET A 1 21.22 -3.81 37.38
C MET A 1 21.51 -2.39 37.87
N ARG A 2 21.51 -2.13 39.18
CA ARG A 2 21.99 -0.84 39.75
C ARG A 2 23.43 -0.47 39.34
N SER A 3 24.33 -1.44 39.21
CA SER A 3 25.72 -1.15 38.81
C SER A 3 25.91 -0.76 37.32
N GLN A 4 24.92 -1.02 36.44
CA GLN A 4 25.00 -0.57 35.03
C GLN A 4 24.43 0.84 34.82
N ILE A 5 23.55 1.30 35.72
CA ILE A 5 22.99 2.65 35.71
C ILE A 5 24.07 3.67 36.11
N SER A 6 25.00 3.32 37.02
CA SER A 6 26.12 4.19 37.38
C SER A 6 27.21 4.28 36.29
N SER A 7 27.16 3.45 35.24
CA SER A 7 28.16 3.42 34.16
C SER A 7 27.75 4.26 32.92
N GLN A 8 26.70 5.09 33.00
CA GLN A 8 26.17 5.93 31.89
C GLN A 8 25.88 5.20 30.56
N ARG A 9 25.77 3.86 30.60
CA ARG A 9 25.51 3.01 29.42
C ARG A 9 24.03 3.00 28.98
N VAL A 10 23.16 3.74 29.68
CA VAL A 10 21.72 3.84 29.36
C VAL A 10 21.26 5.31 29.45
N PRO A 11 21.21 6.05 28.33
CA PRO A 11 20.85 7.47 28.32
C PRO A 11 19.46 7.77 28.88
N MET A 12 18.48 6.89 28.65
CA MET A 12 17.09 7.04 29.11
C MET A 12 16.90 6.84 30.63
N ALA A 13 17.94 6.41 31.36
CA ALA A 13 17.89 6.26 32.82
C ALA A 13 18.34 7.54 33.56
N ASN A 14 18.76 8.58 32.83
CA ASN A 14 19.33 9.79 33.43
C ASN A 14 18.26 10.81 33.87
N GLU A 15 17.05 10.77 33.32
CA GLU A 15 15.99 11.74 33.66
C GLU A 15 15.13 11.29 34.85
N ASP A 16 14.76 10.00 34.90
CA ASP A 16 14.10 9.39 36.07
C ASP A 16 14.50 7.90 36.21
N PRO A 17 15.54 7.61 37.03
CA PRO A 17 16.05 6.27 37.22
C PRO A 17 15.00 5.30 37.77
N GLU A 18 14.06 5.79 38.58
CA GLU A 18 13.12 4.96 39.32
C GLU A 18 11.95 4.53 38.43
N ILE A 19 11.46 5.44 37.57
CA ILE A 19 10.50 5.10 36.51
C ILE A 19 11.13 4.13 35.50
N TYR A 20 12.39 4.35 35.14
CA TYR A 20 13.14 3.42 34.27
C TYR A 20 13.28 2.02 34.90
N ILE A 21 13.58 1.96 36.20
CA ILE A 21 13.68 0.69 36.95
C ILE A 21 12.31 0.01 37.03
N GLN A 22 11.23 0.74 37.33
CA GLN A 22 9.87 0.17 37.40
C GLN A 22 9.41 -0.36 36.03
N ASN A 23 9.56 0.43 34.96
CA ASN A 23 9.22 0.00 33.60
C ASN A 23 10.04 -1.21 33.16
N ARG A 24 11.34 -1.25 33.50
CA ARG A 24 12.16 -2.44 33.23
C ARG A 24 11.68 -3.62 34.03
N LEU A 25 11.43 -3.50 35.33
CA LEU A 25 10.92 -4.58 36.18
C LEU A 25 9.58 -5.14 35.65
N GLN A 26 8.75 -4.30 35.03
CA GLN A 26 7.50 -4.73 34.39
C GLN A 26 7.73 -5.52 33.10
N VAL A 27 8.64 -5.07 32.22
CA VAL A 27 9.05 -5.82 31.02
C VAL A 27 9.74 -7.14 31.40
N PHE A 28 10.51 -7.14 32.50
CA PHE A 28 11.14 -8.32 33.10
C PHE A 28 10.13 -9.37 33.58
N ARG A 29 9.00 -8.95 34.15
CA ARG A 29 7.93 -9.87 34.57
C ARG A 29 7.19 -10.51 33.40
N GLN A 30 7.31 -9.95 32.19
CA GLN A 30 6.56 -10.39 31.02
C GLN A 30 7.38 -11.21 30.00
N CYS A 31 8.68 -11.44 30.24
CA CYS A 31 9.58 -12.20 29.33
C CYS A 31 9.44 -11.78 27.85
N ARG A 32 9.17 -10.51 27.58
CA ARG A 32 8.86 -10.02 26.23
C ARG A 32 10.14 -9.55 25.56
N ALA A 33 10.37 -10.05 24.34
CA ALA A 33 11.48 -9.56 23.52
C ALA A 33 11.26 -8.07 23.20
N PHE A 34 12.33 -7.27 23.27
CA PHE A 34 12.28 -5.85 22.94
C PHE A 34 13.44 -5.47 22.03
N GLU A 35 13.16 -4.57 21.10
CA GLU A 35 14.16 -3.99 20.20
C GLU A 35 14.85 -2.82 20.90
N ARG A 36 16.14 -2.66 20.64
CA ARG A 36 16.93 -1.54 21.16
C ARG A 36 17.91 -1.07 20.11
N GLU A 37 17.87 0.22 19.83
CA GLU A 37 18.93 0.91 19.11
C GLU A 37 20.10 1.20 20.07
N HIS A 38 21.30 0.82 19.64
CA HIS A 38 22.55 1.10 20.31
C HIS A 38 23.11 2.45 19.83
N LYS A 39 23.95 3.11 20.63
CA LYS A 39 24.49 4.45 20.31
C LYS A 39 25.31 4.50 19.01
N SER A 40 25.77 3.36 18.51
CA SER A 40 26.50 3.20 17.24
C SER A 40 25.57 3.08 16.02
N GLY A 41 24.24 3.07 16.20
CA GLY A 41 23.27 2.82 15.12
C GLY A 41 22.96 1.34 14.89
N GLU A 42 23.56 0.43 15.68
CA GLU A 42 23.25 -0.99 15.64
C GLU A 42 21.93 -1.27 16.36
N TRP A 43 21.10 -2.13 15.78
CA TRP A 43 19.82 -2.53 16.36
C TRP A 43 19.94 -3.96 16.91
N PHE A 44 19.50 -4.16 18.16
CA PHE A 44 19.49 -5.48 18.78
C PHE A 44 18.08 -5.88 19.23
N LEU A 45 17.68 -7.11 18.94
CA LEU A 45 16.56 -7.77 19.58
C LEU A 45 17.09 -8.48 20.84
N SER A 46 16.66 -8.02 22.01
CA SER A 46 17.03 -8.62 23.29
C SER A 46 15.89 -9.46 23.85
N ARG A 47 16.17 -10.73 24.16
CA ARG A 47 15.28 -11.61 24.90
C ARG A 47 15.99 -12.06 26.17
N GLU A 48 15.32 -11.92 27.31
CA GLU A 48 15.85 -12.34 28.61
C GLU A 48 15.02 -13.51 29.13
N LEU A 49 15.68 -14.61 29.50
CA LEU A 49 15.10 -15.84 30.04
C LEU A 49 15.62 -16.05 31.46
N ARG A 50 14.74 -16.45 32.38
CA ARG A 50 15.13 -16.81 33.75
C ARG A 50 15.49 -18.29 33.79
N MET A 51 16.65 -18.58 34.34
CA MET A 51 17.18 -19.93 34.48
C MET A 51 16.75 -20.53 35.83
N PRO A 52 16.61 -21.88 35.94
CA PRO A 52 16.20 -22.54 37.18
C PRO A 52 17.11 -22.29 38.39
N ASP A 53 18.39 -21.99 38.16
CA ASP A 53 19.40 -21.66 39.18
C ASP A 53 19.32 -20.20 39.68
N GLY A 54 18.33 -19.43 39.21
CA GLY A 54 18.18 -18.02 39.53
C GLY A 54 18.98 -17.07 38.65
N GLY A 55 19.76 -17.59 37.69
CA GLY A 55 20.46 -16.83 36.67
C GLY A 55 19.52 -16.18 35.64
N THR A 56 20.05 -15.25 34.86
CA THR A 56 19.34 -14.67 33.70
C THR A 56 20.18 -14.89 32.46
N MET A 57 19.62 -15.60 31.49
CA MET A 57 20.19 -15.74 30.16
C MET A 57 19.66 -14.63 29.27
N SER A 58 20.55 -13.80 28.72
CA SER A 58 20.20 -12.80 27.71
C SER A 58 20.66 -13.28 26.34
N ILE A 59 19.70 -13.44 25.43
CA ILE A 59 19.97 -13.65 24.00
C ILE A 59 19.85 -12.28 23.34
N ARG A 60 20.89 -11.89 22.60
CA ARG A 60 20.92 -10.68 21.80
C ARG A 60 21.15 -11.07 20.35
N THR A 61 20.21 -10.68 19.49
CA THR A 61 20.34 -10.85 18.05
C THR A 61 20.52 -9.48 17.43
N ASP A 62 21.58 -9.30 16.65
CA ASP A 62 21.71 -8.11 15.81
C ASP A 62 20.63 -8.16 14.71
N ILE A 63 19.83 -7.10 14.63
CA ILE A 63 18.76 -6.91 13.65
C ILE A 63 19.01 -5.66 12.79
N SER A 64 20.23 -5.12 12.78
CA SER A 64 20.60 -3.92 12.02
C SER A 64 20.38 -4.12 10.52
N ASP A 65 20.80 -5.25 9.98
CA ASP A 65 20.56 -5.60 8.57
C ASP A 65 19.07 -5.69 8.26
N LEU A 66 18.29 -6.30 9.15
CA LEU A 66 16.84 -6.42 9.00
C LEU A 66 16.17 -5.04 8.99
N LYS A 67 16.58 -4.15 9.90
CA LYS A 67 16.08 -2.77 9.97
C LYS A 67 16.45 -1.97 8.73
N ARG A 68 17.69 -2.06 8.24
CA ARG A 68 18.13 -1.41 7.00
C ARG A 68 17.35 -1.93 5.79
N ALA A 69 17.19 -3.23 5.64
CA ALA A 69 16.41 -3.83 4.55
C ALA A 69 14.94 -3.40 4.61
N THR A 70 14.33 -3.41 5.80
CA THR A 70 12.93 -2.98 5.99
C THR A 70 12.76 -1.49 5.71
N GLY A 71 13.72 -0.66 6.11
CA GLY A 71 13.73 0.78 5.84
C GLY A 71 13.84 1.07 4.35
N ALA A 72 14.82 0.45 3.67
CA ALA A 72 15.01 0.61 2.23
C ALA A 72 13.79 0.15 1.42
N LEU A 73 13.14 -0.95 1.82
CA LEU A 73 11.91 -1.41 1.19
C LEU A 73 10.79 -0.37 1.33
N LYS A 74 10.56 0.14 2.54
CA LYS A 74 9.54 1.17 2.78
C LYS A 74 9.80 2.46 2.01
N GLU A 75 11.06 2.87 1.93
CA GLU A 75 11.46 4.04 1.15
C GLU A 75 11.18 3.83 -0.34
N SER A 76 11.53 2.66 -0.87
CA SER A 76 11.23 2.30 -2.26
C SER A 76 9.72 2.27 -2.53
N GLU A 77 8.92 1.71 -1.63
CA GLU A 77 7.45 1.70 -1.74
C GLU A 77 6.87 3.12 -1.72
N LEU A 78 7.39 3.98 -0.85
CA LEU A 78 6.98 5.39 -0.78
C LEU A 78 7.31 6.13 -2.07
N HIS A 79 8.53 5.98 -2.60
CA HIS A 79 8.93 6.61 -3.86
C HIS A 79 8.07 6.14 -5.04
N LEU A 80 7.80 4.83 -5.13
CA LEU A 80 6.87 4.28 -6.12
C LEU A 80 5.48 4.89 -6.00
N LYS A 81 4.93 4.97 -4.78
CA LYS A 81 3.63 5.58 -4.54
C LYS A 81 3.62 7.05 -4.95
N MET A 82 4.62 7.84 -4.55
CA MET A 82 4.72 9.26 -4.92
C MET A 82 4.82 9.46 -6.42
N ALA A 83 5.60 8.63 -7.12
CA ALA A 83 5.70 8.69 -8.57
C ALA A 83 4.36 8.41 -9.25
N LEU A 84 3.62 7.39 -8.80
CA LEU A 84 2.30 7.04 -9.34
C LEU A 84 1.23 8.11 -9.04
N GLU A 85 1.28 8.72 -7.86
CA GLU A 85 0.39 9.84 -7.49
C GLU A 85 0.72 11.14 -8.24
N SER A 86 1.98 11.34 -8.64
CA SER A 86 2.37 12.50 -9.45
C SER A 86 1.86 12.41 -10.89
N PHE A 87 1.38 11.24 -11.33
CA PHE A 87 0.88 11.06 -12.68
C PHE A 87 -0.40 11.90 -12.88
N PRO A 88 -0.44 12.77 -13.90
CA PRO A 88 -1.55 13.71 -14.07
C PRO A 88 -2.85 13.02 -14.48
N GLU A 89 -2.76 11.81 -15.04
CA GLU A 89 -3.89 11.03 -15.52
C GLU A 89 -4.28 9.91 -14.53
N PRO A 90 -5.58 9.56 -14.47
CA PRO A 90 -6.04 8.33 -13.85
C PRO A 90 -5.26 7.10 -14.30
N LEU A 91 -4.70 6.37 -13.34
CA LEU A 91 -3.87 5.18 -13.57
C LEU A 91 -4.30 4.02 -12.67
N ALA A 92 -4.49 2.85 -13.28
CA ALA A 92 -4.64 1.59 -12.58
C ALA A 92 -3.73 0.51 -13.20
N ILE A 93 -3.13 -0.31 -12.34
CA ILE A 93 -2.26 -1.44 -12.70
C ILE A 93 -2.93 -2.72 -12.23
N TYR A 94 -2.93 -3.73 -13.11
CA TYR A 94 -3.60 -4.99 -12.84
C TYR A 94 -2.62 -6.17 -12.83
N ASP A 95 -2.93 -7.18 -12.03
CA ASP A 95 -2.21 -8.43 -11.99
C ASP A 95 -2.60 -9.35 -13.19
N PRO A 96 -1.89 -10.48 -13.38
CA PRO A 96 -2.26 -11.45 -14.41
C PRO A 96 -3.69 -12.01 -14.27
N GLY A 97 -4.25 -12.06 -13.06
CA GLY A 97 -5.62 -12.46 -12.75
C GLY A 97 -6.67 -11.35 -12.96
N ASP A 98 -6.25 -10.21 -13.51
CA ASP A 98 -7.10 -9.07 -13.83
C ASP A 98 -7.66 -8.30 -12.63
N ARG A 99 -6.90 -8.33 -11.52
CA ARG A 99 -7.19 -7.61 -10.28
C ARG A 99 -6.31 -6.39 -10.10
N ILE A 100 -6.87 -5.32 -9.55
CA ILE A 100 -6.13 -4.07 -9.31
C ILE A 100 -5.02 -4.32 -8.29
N ILE A 101 -3.78 -4.02 -8.63
CA ILE A 101 -2.65 -3.97 -7.69
C ILE A 101 -2.48 -2.55 -7.18
N ILE A 102 -2.56 -1.57 -8.08
CA ILE A 102 -2.36 -0.15 -7.76
C ILE A 102 -3.39 0.69 -8.51
N CYS A 103 -3.97 1.68 -7.83
CA CYS A 103 -4.77 2.74 -8.41
C CYS A 103 -4.32 4.07 -7.79
N ASN A 104 -4.02 5.08 -8.61
CA ASN A 104 -3.70 6.42 -8.08
C ASN A 104 -4.97 7.17 -7.64
N ASP A 105 -4.80 8.21 -6.83
CA ASP A 105 -5.93 9.01 -6.33
C ASP A 105 -6.68 9.71 -7.46
N ARG A 106 -6.04 9.94 -8.62
CA ARG A 106 -6.74 10.48 -9.80
C ARG A 106 -7.76 9.49 -10.35
N PHE A 107 -7.49 8.19 -10.27
CA PHE A 107 -8.42 7.16 -10.68
C PHE A 107 -9.71 7.19 -9.87
N THR A 108 -9.62 7.38 -8.55
CA THR A 108 -10.82 7.47 -7.70
C THR A 108 -11.48 8.85 -7.75
N ASN A 109 -10.70 9.93 -7.86
CA ASN A 109 -11.25 11.29 -7.81
C ASN A 109 -11.76 11.83 -9.16
N GLN A 110 -11.30 11.31 -10.29
CA GLN A 110 -11.66 11.85 -11.62
C GLN A 110 -12.53 10.91 -12.48
N ILE A 111 -12.61 9.61 -12.19
CA ILE A 111 -13.41 8.65 -12.98
C ILE A 111 -14.88 8.52 -12.49
N ASP A 112 -15.24 9.25 -11.43
CA ASP A 112 -16.62 9.37 -10.91
C ASP A 112 -17.22 8.09 -10.29
N TRP A 113 -18.42 8.24 -9.70
CA TRP A 113 -19.25 7.40 -8.79
C TRP A 113 -18.96 5.91 -8.49
N SER A 114 -18.30 5.16 -9.36
CA SER A 114 -17.83 3.79 -9.10
C SER A 114 -16.47 3.75 -8.39
N ALA A 115 -15.87 4.90 -8.12
CA ALA A 115 -14.63 5.08 -7.34
C ALA A 115 -14.53 4.25 -6.05
N PRO A 116 -15.58 4.08 -5.22
CA PRO A 116 -15.50 3.24 -4.01
C PRO A 116 -15.20 1.75 -4.29
N TYR A 117 -15.39 1.30 -5.53
CA TYR A 117 -15.21 -0.08 -5.95
C TYR A 117 -13.87 -0.33 -6.66
N PHE A 118 -13.14 0.74 -7.02
CA PHE A 118 -11.79 0.65 -7.57
C PHE A 118 -10.75 0.58 -6.45
N ILE A 119 -10.76 -0.54 -5.73
CA ILE A 119 -9.83 -0.82 -4.65
C ILE A 119 -8.84 -1.91 -5.07
N PRO A 120 -7.60 -1.89 -4.54
CA PRO A 120 -6.68 -3.01 -4.71
C PRO A 120 -7.34 -4.36 -4.38
N GLY A 121 -7.23 -5.32 -5.29
CA GLY A 121 -7.84 -6.66 -5.22
C GLY A 121 -9.12 -6.84 -6.02
N ALA A 122 -9.86 -5.76 -6.32
CA ALA A 122 -11.06 -5.84 -7.16
C ALA A 122 -10.69 -6.25 -8.59
N SER A 123 -11.46 -7.18 -9.16
CA SER A 123 -11.30 -7.54 -10.57
C SER A 123 -11.91 -6.48 -11.47
N PHE A 124 -11.39 -6.37 -12.69
CA PHE A 124 -11.98 -5.48 -13.67
C PHE A 124 -13.45 -5.81 -13.95
N GLU A 125 -13.79 -7.10 -14.07
CA GLU A 125 -15.17 -7.52 -14.32
C GLU A 125 -16.12 -7.04 -13.21
N GLU A 126 -15.74 -7.21 -11.94
CA GLU A 126 -16.52 -6.72 -10.80
C GLU A 126 -16.74 -5.21 -10.88
N THR A 127 -15.68 -4.44 -11.13
CA THR A 127 -15.78 -2.98 -11.24
C THR A 127 -16.62 -2.53 -12.45
N LEU A 128 -16.51 -3.23 -13.57
CA LEU A 128 -17.27 -2.94 -14.79
C LEU A 128 -18.76 -3.25 -14.60
N ARG A 129 -19.08 -4.40 -13.99
CA ARG A 129 -20.45 -4.79 -13.67
C ARG A 129 -21.13 -3.77 -12.77
N GLU A 130 -20.43 -3.31 -11.73
CA GLU A 130 -20.95 -2.27 -10.84
C GLU A 130 -21.20 -0.94 -11.56
N ALA A 131 -20.27 -0.50 -12.41
CA ALA A 131 -20.44 0.71 -13.20
C ALA A 131 -21.61 0.60 -14.20
N VAL A 132 -21.81 -0.57 -14.81
CA VAL A 132 -22.97 -0.85 -15.69
C VAL A 132 -24.28 -0.84 -14.90
N GLN A 133 -24.32 -1.49 -13.72
CA GLN A 133 -25.50 -1.51 -12.85
C GLN A 133 -25.90 -0.09 -12.40
N ARG A 134 -24.91 0.77 -12.14
CA ARG A 134 -25.09 2.19 -11.83
C ARG A 134 -25.48 3.07 -13.02
N ARG A 135 -25.63 2.47 -14.22
CA ARG A 135 -25.95 3.16 -15.46
C ARG A 135 -24.94 4.23 -15.86
N GLU A 136 -23.65 4.03 -15.53
CA GLU A 136 -22.60 4.98 -15.89
C GLU A 136 -22.20 4.92 -17.37
N TYR A 137 -22.50 3.80 -18.04
CA TYR A 137 -22.20 3.58 -19.45
C TYR A 137 -23.50 3.52 -20.27
N PRO A 138 -23.90 4.61 -20.96
CA PRO A 138 -25.07 4.62 -21.83
C PRO A 138 -25.02 3.55 -22.91
N ALA A 139 -23.83 3.25 -23.42
CA ALA A 139 -23.62 2.20 -24.41
C ALA A 139 -23.93 0.78 -23.88
N ALA A 140 -24.13 0.60 -22.57
CA ALA A 140 -24.52 -0.66 -21.96
C ALA A 140 -26.04 -0.78 -21.74
N PHE A 141 -26.82 0.30 -21.90
CA PHE A 141 -28.25 0.30 -21.62
C PHE A 141 -28.98 -0.71 -22.51
N GLU A 142 -29.83 -1.54 -21.90
CA GLU A 142 -30.61 -2.59 -22.57
C GLU A 142 -29.75 -3.69 -23.24
N ARG A 143 -28.42 -3.66 -23.02
CA ARG A 143 -27.46 -4.63 -23.54
C ARG A 143 -26.34 -4.92 -22.55
N GLU A 144 -26.62 -4.91 -21.26
CA GLU A 144 -25.63 -4.90 -20.17
C GLU A 144 -24.64 -6.06 -20.29
N GLU A 145 -25.13 -7.29 -20.39
CA GLU A 145 -24.29 -8.49 -20.51
C GLU A 145 -23.51 -8.55 -21.84
N ALA A 146 -24.10 -8.05 -22.93
CA ALA A 146 -23.42 -7.99 -24.22
C ALA A 146 -22.27 -6.97 -24.17
N TYR A 147 -22.50 -5.82 -23.53
CA TYR A 147 -21.48 -4.79 -23.32
C TYR A 147 -20.33 -5.27 -22.44
N ILE A 148 -20.65 -5.93 -21.31
CA ILE A 148 -19.63 -6.48 -20.41
C ILE A 148 -18.76 -7.50 -21.16
N ARG A 149 -19.37 -8.43 -21.90
CA ARG A 149 -18.64 -9.42 -22.69
C ARG A 149 -17.72 -8.78 -23.73
N GLU A 150 -18.22 -7.80 -24.48
CA GLU A 150 -17.45 -7.04 -25.46
C GLU A 150 -16.22 -6.37 -24.84
N ARG A 151 -16.36 -5.79 -23.64
CA ARG A 151 -15.26 -5.16 -22.90
C ARG A 151 -14.24 -6.17 -22.38
N LEU A 152 -14.67 -7.32 -21.88
CA LEU A 152 -13.77 -8.39 -21.43
C LEU A 152 -12.95 -8.96 -22.60
N ASP A 153 -13.57 -9.10 -23.78
CA ASP A 153 -12.89 -9.54 -25.00
C ASP A 153 -11.85 -8.49 -25.46
N GLN A 154 -12.23 -7.20 -25.49
CA GLN A 154 -11.31 -6.10 -25.82
C GLN A 154 -10.11 -6.05 -24.87
N ARG A 155 -10.35 -6.27 -23.57
CA ARG A 155 -9.32 -6.26 -22.52
C ARG A 155 -8.35 -7.44 -22.63
N THR A 156 -8.79 -8.56 -23.20
CA THR A 156 -7.93 -9.71 -23.48
C THR A 156 -6.92 -9.41 -24.60
N ASN A 157 -7.19 -8.39 -25.43
CA ASN A 157 -6.30 -7.97 -26.50
C ASN A 157 -5.09 -7.16 -25.97
N LYS A 158 -3.92 -7.30 -26.62
CA LYS A 158 -2.61 -6.87 -26.05
C LYS A 158 -2.45 -5.35 -25.87
N SER A 159 -3.27 -4.55 -26.53
CA SER A 159 -3.35 -3.10 -26.37
C SER A 159 -4.77 -2.65 -26.66
N PHE A 160 -5.26 -1.70 -25.86
CA PHE A 160 -6.56 -1.08 -26.06
C PHE A 160 -6.39 0.43 -26.09
N ASP A 161 -7.04 1.04 -27.07
CA ASP A 161 -7.23 2.48 -27.20
C ASP A 161 -8.67 2.66 -27.65
N TYR A 162 -9.52 3.12 -26.74
CA TYR A 162 -10.93 3.33 -27.04
C TYR A 162 -11.49 4.48 -26.23
N GLU A 163 -12.52 5.11 -26.77
CA GLU A 163 -13.28 6.14 -26.05
C GLU A 163 -14.52 5.52 -25.40
N SER A 164 -14.86 6.00 -24.22
CA SER A 164 -16.11 5.73 -23.54
C SER A 164 -16.82 7.03 -23.23
N TYR A 165 -18.14 6.99 -23.36
CA TYR A 165 -19.03 8.07 -23.02
C TYR A 165 -19.71 7.71 -21.71
N LYS A 166 -19.65 8.61 -20.73
CA LYS A 166 -20.36 8.47 -19.46
C LYS A 166 -21.74 9.10 -19.57
N ALA A 167 -22.65 8.69 -18.68
CA ALA A 167 -24.04 9.18 -18.66
C ALA A 167 -24.16 10.69 -18.37
N ASP A 168 -23.15 11.28 -17.73
CA ASP A 168 -23.05 12.71 -17.44
C ASP A 168 -22.49 13.54 -18.62
N GLY A 169 -22.23 12.89 -19.77
CA GLY A 169 -21.69 13.53 -20.97
C GLY A 169 -20.17 13.63 -21.01
N GLN A 170 -19.45 13.14 -20.00
CA GLN A 170 -17.99 13.09 -20.03
C GLN A 170 -17.50 12.03 -21.02
N ILE A 171 -16.36 12.32 -21.65
CA ILE A 171 -15.67 11.40 -22.56
C ILE A 171 -14.34 11.00 -21.92
N PHE A 172 -14.09 9.69 -21.87
CA PHE A 172 -12.84 9.13 -21.38
C PHE A 172 -12.20 8.29 -22.49
N ARG A 173 -10.94 8.59 -22.82
CA ARG A 173 -10.10 7.72 -23.64
C ARG A 173 -9.35 6.77 -22.73
N HIS A 174 -9.57 5.48 -22.91
CA HIS A 174 -8.87 4.43 -22.18
C HIS A 174 -7.69 3.97 -23.02
N LEU A 175 -6.49 4.15 -22.47
CA LEU A 175 -5.23 3.76 -23.07
C LEU A 175 -4.63 2.63 -22.23
N GLY A 176 -4.24 1.54 -22.86
CA GLY A 176 -3.57 0.49 -22.11
C GLY A 176 -2.93 -0.55 -22.99
N GLY A 177 -2.00 -1.29 -22.39
CA GLY A 177 -1.19 -2.23 -23.12
C GLY A 177 -0.46 -3.20 -22.21
N ARG A 178 -0.06 -4.32 -22.80
CA ARG A 178 0.62 -5.41 -22.10
C ARG A 178 2.11 -5.11 -21.92
N LEU A 179 2.43 -4.20 -21.01
CA LEU A 179 3.72 -4.15 -20.30
C LEU A 179 3.49 -4.74 -18.92
N ALA A 180 3.13 -6.03 -18.82
CA ALA A 180 2.51 -6.55 -17.59
C ALA A 180 1.34 -5.63 -17.11
N LYS A 181 0.35 -5.43 -18.00
CA LYS A 181 -0.98 -4.84 -17.78
C LYS A 181 -1.04 -3.49 -17.02
N TYR A 182 -0.78 -2.41 -17.74
CA TYR A 182 -1.12 -1.03 -17.33
C TYR A 182 -2.41 -0.55 -18.03
N SER A 183 -3.27 0.18 -17.32
CA SER A 183 -4.38 0.96 -17.90
C SER A 183 -4.33 2.42 -17.44
N ALA A 184 -4.14 3.34 -18.37
CA ALA A 184 -4.31 4.77 -18.18
C ALA A 184 -5.67 5.20 -18.75
N THR A 185 -6.35 6.14 -18.12
CA THR A 185 -7.60 6.70 -18.64
C THR A 185 -7.48 8.21 -18.68
N GLN A 186 -7.57 8.78 -19.88
CA GLN A 186 -7.46 10.21 -20.14
C GLN A 186 -8.87 10.82 -20.32
N ARG A 187 -9.17 11.90 -19.62
CA ARG A 187 -10.41 12.66 -19.83
C ARG A 187 -10.28 13.54 -21.06
N LEU A 188 -11.24 13.49 -21.98
CA LEU A 188 -11.33 14.39 -23.12
C LEU A 188 -12.43 15.43 -22.87
N SER A 189 -12.09 16.72 -23.03
CA SER A 189 -13.08 17.81 -23.00
C SER A 189 -13.91 17.77 -24.29
N PRO A 190 -15.23 18.06 -24.25
CA PRO A 190 -16.01 18.21 -25.47
C PRO A 190 -15.43 19.38 -26.28
N LEU A 191 -15.27 19.17 -27.59
CA LEU A 191 -14.99 20.23 -28.55
C LEU A 191 -16.10 21.27 -28.43
N THR A 192 -15.85 22.38 -27.74
CA THR A 192 -16.65 23.59 -27.92
C THR A 192 -16.39 24.08 -29.33
N SER A 193 -17.31 23.73 -30.23
CA SER A 193 -17.44 24.36 -31.54
C SER A 193 -17.66 25.86 -31.33
N ALA A 194 -16.73 26.64 -31.89
CA ALA A 194 -16.82 28.09 -32.04
C ALA A 194 -18.00 28.50 -32.95
#